data_AF-A0A1B0ZZK3-F1
#
_entry.id   AF-A0A1B0ZZK3-F1
#
_cell.length_a   1.000
_cell.length_b   1.000
_cell.length_c   1.000
_cell.angle_alpha   90.00
_cell.angle_beta   90.00
_cell.angle_gamma   90.00
#
_symmetry.space_group_name_H-M   'P 1'
#
loop_
_entity.id
_entity.type
_entity.pdbx_description
1 polymer ?
#
loop_
_entity_poly.entity_id
_entity_poly.type
_entity_poly.pdbx_seq_one_letter_code
_entity_poly.pdbx_strand_id
1 'polypeptide(L)'
;MKAVTKRAAILATLFATPALSCPDGSITLVSCTLKEGAKYLETCLMGDHATYAFGTAERRPDLALARHVDEVEMTPWPGVGREIWEDFTFHNGETSYRVHYSIDRFSEQGDGLSGGVTVLKGQEPLAQLECDPGSVDAGYPLPLWDAKEQAAQSPDR
;
A
#
# COMPACT_ATOMS: atom_id res chain seq x y z
N MET A 1 47.21 42.41 -16.63
CA MET A 1 45.89 42.00 -16.11
C MET A 1 45.47 40.73 -16.83
N LYS A 2 45.36 39.59 -16.13
CA LYS A 2 44.78 38.35 -16.67
C LYS A 2 43.84 37.78 -15.61
N ALA A 3 42.55 37.76 -15.91
CA ALA A 3 41.51 37.29 -15.00
C ALA A 3 41.54 35.76 -14.94
N VAL A 4 41.61 35.21 -13.73
CA VAL A 4 41.49 33.77 -13.48
C VAL A 4 40.08 33.53 -12.96
N THR A 5 39.19 33.05 -13.84
CA THR A 5 37.83 32.66 -13.48
C THR A 5 37.87 31.31 -12.78
N LYS A 6 37.71 31.31 -11.44
CA LYS A 6 37.52 30.07 -10.67
C LYS A 6 36.15 29.49 -11.00
N ARG A 7 36.13 28.30 -11.61
CA ARG A 7 34.91 27.51 -11.79
C ARG A 7 34.47 26.96 -10.43
N ALA A 8 33.34 27.42 -9.92
CA ALA A 8 32.67 26.80 -8.80
C ALA A 8 32.06 25.47 -9.27
N ALA A 9 32.46 24.36 -8.66
CA ALA A 9 31.81 23.08 -8.87
C ALA A 9 30.52 23.06 -8.06
N ILE A 10 29.38 23.10 -8.74
CA ILE A 10 28.06 22.87 -8.13
C ILE A 10 27.89 21.35 -8.03
N LEU A 11 27.97 20.82 -6.81
CA LEU A 11 27.65 19.42 -6.52
C LEU A 11 26.13 19.33 -6.36
N ALA A 12 25.43 18.89 -7.40
CA ALA A 12 23.99 18.62 -7.35
C ALA A 12 23.76 17.23 -6.76
N THR A 13 23.46 17.16 -5.47
CA THR A 13 22.91 15.96 -4.83
C THR A 13 21.43 15.85 -5.18
N LEU A 14 21.11 15.07 -6.21
CA LEU A 14 19.75 14.56 -6.44
C LEU A 14 19.49 13.47 -5.40
N PHE A 15 18.84 13.83 -4.29
CA PHE A 15 18.12 12.85 -3.49
C PHE A 15 16.83 12.53 -4.23
N ALA A 16 16.86 11.48 -5.04
CA ALA A 16 15.63 10.82 -5.46
C ALA A 16 15.19 9.93 -4.30
N THR A 17 14.38 10.47 -3.39
CA THR A 17 13.55 9.64 -2.53
C THR A 17 12.62 8.85 -3.47
N PRO A 18 12.60 7.52 -3.45
CA PRO A 18 11.59 6.79 -4.18
C PRO A 18 10.24 7.24 -3.61
N ALA A 19 9.42 7.87 -4.46
CA ALA A 19 8.01 7.96 -4.17
C ALA A 19 7.53 6.51 -4.00
N LEU A 20 6.99 6.22 -2.82
CA LEU A 20 6.10 5.08 -2.62
C LEU A 20 4.94 5.30 -3.56
N SER A 21 5.02 4.67 -4.72
CA SER A 21 4.04 4.81 -5.77
C SER A 21 4.05 3.53 -6.55
N CYS A 22 2.85 2.98 -6.68
CA CYS A 22 2.57 1.89 -7.58
C CYS A 22 3.17 2.17 -8.97
N PRO A 23 3.78 1.16 -9.63
CA PRO A 23 4.37 1.32 -10.96
C PRO A 23 3.41 1.98 -11.95
N ASP A 24 3.95 2.69 -12.95
CA ASP A 24 3.15 3.32 -14.00
C ASP A 24 2.14 2.33 -14.61
N GLY A 25 0.87 2.73 -14.67
CA GLY A 25 -0.23 1.91 -15.19
C GLY A 25 -0.85 0.93 -14.20
N SER A 26 -0.40 0.92 -12.94
CA SER A 26 -1.08 0.23 -11.84
C SER A 26 -1.86 1.20 -10.96
N ILE A 27 -2.75 0.66 -10.12
CA ILE A 27 -3.66 1.43 -9.27
C ILE A 27 -3.30 1.17 -7.81
N THR A 28 -3.11 2.22 -7.02
CA THR A 28 -2.91 2.07 -5.56
C THR A 28 -4.13 1.46 -4.91
N LEU A 29 -3.92 0.44 -4.06
CA LEU A 29 -4.95 -0.12 -3.19
C LEU A 29 -4.85 0.57 -1.81
N VAL A 30 -3.79 0.25 -1.07
CA VAL A 30 -3.40 0.90 0.20
C VAL A 30 -1.90 1.09 0.19
N SER A 31 -1.44 2.32 0.41
CA SER A 31 -0.03 2.61 0.65
C SER A 31 0.13 3.58 1.82
N CYS A 32 1.22 3.45 2.59
CA CYS A 32 1.52 4.35 3.68
C CYS A 32 2.95 4.17 4.19
N THR A 33 3.40 5.10 5.04
CA THR A 33 4.58 4.90 5.87
C THR A 33 4.18 4.29 7.22
N LEU A 34 5.12 3.59 7.85
CA LEU A 34 4.96 3.07 9.21
C LEU A 34 6.22 3.35 10.02
N LYS A 35 6.05 3.38 11.35
CA LYS A 35 7.15 3.58 12.31
C LYS A 35 7.87 4.90 12.02
N GLU A 36 7.12 6.00 11.97
CA GLU A 36 7.63 7.35 11.76
C GLU A 36 8.45 7.47 10.48
N GLY A 37 7.97 6.87 9.38
CA GLY A 37 8.65 6.87 8.10
C GLY A 37 9.76 5.83 7.93
N ALA A 38 10.09 5.04 8.96
CA ALA A 38 11.19 4.07 8.86
C ALA A 38 10.85 2.85 7.98
N LYS A 39 9.56 2.55 7.84
CA LYS A 39 9.01 1.44 7.06
C LYS A 39 7.96 1.95 6.07
N TYR A 40 7.68 1.13 5.07
CA TYR A 40 6.56 1.37 4.16
C TYR A 40 5.73 0.11 3.94
N LEU A 41 4.46 0.33 3.61
CA LEU A 41 3.52 -0.63 3.09
C LEU A 41 3.03 -0.07 1.75
N GLU A 42 3.08 -0.88 0.71
CA GLU A 42 2.56 -0.52 -0.61
C GLU A 42 1.80 -1.72 -1.17
N THR A 43 0.58 -1.49 -1.63
CA THR A 43 -0.22 -2.49 -2.34
C THR A 43 -0.81 -1.86 -3.59
N CYS A 44 -0.74 -2.60 -4.69
CA CYS A 44 -1.17 -2.11 -5.99
C CYS A 44 -2.00 -3.17 -6.71
N LEU A 45 -2.88 -2.72 -7.59
CA LEU A 45 -3.55 -3.54 -8.58
C LEU A 45 -2.87 -3.32 -9.94
N MET A 46 -2.31 -4.38 -10.50
CA MET A 46 -1.58 -4.40 -11.75
C MET A 46 -2.21 -5.45 -12.67
N GLY A 47 -3.14 -5.00 -13.53
CA GLY A 47 -3.96 -5.91 -14.34
C GLY A 47 -4.87 -6.77 -13.45
N ASP A 48 -4.74 -8.09 -13.56
CA ASP A 48 -5.47 -9.09 -12.77
C ASP A 48 -4.67 -9.59 -11.55
N HIS A 49 -3.60 -8.90 -11.18
CA HIS A 49 -2.79 -9.20 -10.01
C HIS A 49 -2.81 -8.07 -8.99
N ALA A 50 -2.95 -8.43 -7.72
CA ALA A 50 -2.64 -7.53 -6.62
C ALA A 50 -1.21 -7.78 -6.13
N THR A 51 -0.50 -6.71 -5.79
CA THR A 51 0.85 -6.75 -5.25
C THR A 51 0.88 -6.26 -3.82
N TYR A 52 1.84 -6.75 -3.06
CA TYR A 52 2.15 -6.33 -1.70
C TYR A 52 3.65 -6.12 -1.60
N ALA A 53 4.06 -4.99 -1.05
CA ALA A 53 5.44 -4.69 -0.71
C ALA A 53 5.50 -4.11 0.72
N PHE A 54 6.42 -4.65 1.51
CA PHE A 54 6.75 -4.14 2.83
C PHE A 54 8.26 -4.03 2.96
N GLY A 55 8.76 -2.89 3.42
CA GLY A 55 10.20 -2.67 3.47
C GLY A 55 10.61 -1.53 4.37
N THR A 56 11.92 -1.30 4.43
CA THR A 56 12.47 -0.06 4.99
C THR A 56 12.50 1.04 3.95
N ALA A 57 12.31 2.27 4.39
CA ALA A 57 12.44 3.44 3.51
C ALA A 57 13.77 3.42 2.75
N GLU A 58 13.72 3.86 1.48
CA GLU A 58 14.86 3.99 0.58
C GLU A 58 15.59 2.68 0.23
N ARG A 59 15.05 1.52 0.58
CA ARG A 59 15.60 0.21 0.24
C ARG A 59 14.59 -0.66 -0.51
N ARG A 60 15.12 -1.70 -1.16
CA ARG A 60 14.29 -2.76 -1.75
C ARG A 60 13.35 -3.36 -0.69
N PRO A 61 12.15 -3.81 -1.07
CA PRO A 61 11.21 -4.41 -0.12
C PRO A 61 11.86 -5.55 0.67
N ASP A 62 11.61 -5.58 1.97
CA ASP A 62 11.98 -6.72 2.83
C ASP A 62 11.13 -7.95 2.44
N LEU A 63 9.90 -7.71 1.96
CA LEU A 63 8.97 -8.69 1.44
C LEU A 63 8.22 -8.10 0.24
N ALA A 64 8.13 -8.87 -0.85
CA ALA A 64 7.29 -8.55 -2.00
C ALA A 64 6.48 -9.79 -2.42
N LEU A 65 5.18 -9.63 -2.64
CA LEU A 65 4.26 -10.65 -3.10
C LEU A 65 3.48 -10.13 -4.31
N ALA A 66 3.13 -11.03 -5.22
CA ALA A 66 2.15 -10.81 -6.27
C ALA A 66 1.21 -12.02 -6.29
N ARG A 67 -0.09 -11.77 -6.32
CA ARG A 67 -1.13 -12.79 -6.33
C ARG A 67 -2.17 -12.44 -7.37
N HIS A 68 -2.73 -13.44 -8.04
CA HIS A 68 -3.92 -13.21 -8.84
C HIS A 68 -5.03 -12.70 -7.92
N VAL A 69 -5.90 -11.82 -8.43
CA VAL A 69 -6.96 -11.19 -7.61
C VAL A 69 -7.88 -12.21 -6.94
N ASP A 70 -8.07 -13.39 -7.54
CA ASP A 70 -8.88 -14.48 -6.96
C ASP A 70 -8.23 -15.15 -5.75
N GLU A 71 -6.90 -15.09 -5.63
CA GLU A 71 -6.13 -15.64 -4.51
C GLU A 71 -6.03 -14.67 -3.33
N VAL A 72 -6.46 -13.42 -3.51
CA VAL A 72 -6.48 -12.40 -2.45
C VAL A 72 -7.86 -12.40 -1.81
N GLU A 73 -7.93 -12.79 -0.54
CA GLU A 73 -9.17 -12.70 0.23
C GLU A 73 -9.52 -11.23 0.44
N MET A 74 -10.79 -10.87 0.34
CA MET A 74 -11.26 -9.50 0.56
C MET A 74 -12.55 -9.52 1.39
N THR A 75 -12.60 -8.64 2.38
CA THR A 75 -13.79 -8.35 3.17
C THR A 75 -14.25 -6.93 2.81
N PRO A 76 -15.31 -6.78 1.99
CA PRO A 76 -15.84 -5.46 1.67
C PRO A 76 -16.62 -4.87 2.85
N TRP A 77 -16.77 -3.55 2.85
CA TRP A 77 -17.59 -2.86 3.83
C TRP A 77 -19.06 -3.30 3.73
N PRO A 78 -19.74 -3.67 4.83
CA PRO A 78 -21.14 -4.11 4.78
C PRO A 78 -22.17 -3.01 4.48
N GLY A 79 -21.74 -1.78 4.18
CA GLY A 79 -22.63 -0.67 3.85
C GLY A 79 -23.26 0.05 5.06
N VAL A 80 -22.81 -0.25 6.28
CA VAL A 80 -23.34 0.31 7.52
C VAL A 80 -22.24 0.60 8.53
N GLY A 81 -22.44 1.65 9.34
CA GLY A 81 -21.50 2.07 10.38
C GLY A 81 -20.86 3.43 10.09
N ARG A 82 -20.30 4.08 11.11
CA ARG A 82 -19.63 5.38 10.98
C ARG A 82 -18.42 5.29 10.04
N GLU A 83 -17.64 4.25 10.23
CA GLU A 83 -16.44 3.96 9.45
C GLU A 83 -16.79 3.15 8.20
N ILE A 84 -16.29 3.60 7.05
CA ILE A 84 -16.18 2.77 5.85
C ILE A 84 -14.84 2.05 5.94
N TRP A 85 -14.83 0.73 5.91
CA TRP A 85 -13.60 -0.04 6.00
C TRP A 85 -13.66 -1.25 5.07
N GLU A 86 -12.52 -1.60 4.49
CA GLU A 86 -12.35 -2.85 3.76
C GLU A 86 -11.00 -3.45 4.19
N ASP A 87 -10.91 -4.77 4.14
CA ASP A 87 -9.64 -5.47 4.33
C ASP A 87 -9.41 -6.50 3.22
N PHE A 88 -8.14 -6.78 2.95
CA PHE A 88 -7.73 -7.78 1.98
C PHE A 88 -6.44 -8.46 2.42
N THR A 89 -6.32 -9.75 2.11
CA THR A 89 -5.29 -10.60 2.70
C THR A 89 -4.48 -11.31 1.63
N PHE A 90 -3.16 -11.12 1.69
CA PHE A 90 -2.19 -11.88 0.91
C PHE A 90 -1.69 -13.08 1.72
N HIS A 91 -1.59 -14.24 1.08
CA HIS A 91 -1.07 -15.46 1.70
C HIS A 91 0.34 -15.83 1.20
N ASN A 92 1.20 -16.25 2.12
CA ASN A 92 2.54 -16.77 1.86
C ASN A 92 2.83 -17.98 2.78
N GLY A 93 2.40 -19.16 2.33
CA GLY A 93 2.45 -20.36 3.17
C GLY A 93 1.48 -20.24 4.36
N GLU A 94 1.96 -20.48 5.57
CA GLU A 94 1.17 -20.34 6.80
C GLU A 94 1.02 -18.87 7.27
N THR A 95 1.75 -17.94 6.66
CA THR A 95 1.73 -16.53 7.03
C THR A 95 0.79 -15.75 6.12
N SER A 96 -0.06 -14.92 6.72
CA SER A 96 -0.96 -14.03 5.99
C SER A 96 -0.74 -12.57 6.38
N TYR A 97 -0.99 -11.68 5.42
CA TYR A 97 -0.78 -10.24 5.54
C TYR A 97 -2.11 -9.55 5.23
N ARG A 98 -2.89 -9.28 6.27
CA ARG A 98 -4.18 -8.61 6.14
C ARG A 98 -3.96 -7.11 6.17
N VAL A 99 -4.10 -6.49 5.02
CA VAL A 99 -4.05 -5.04 4.82
C VAL A 99 -5.46 -4.49 5.01
N HIS A 100 -5.57 -3.35 5.68
CA HIS A 100 -6.85 -2.71 5.92
C HIS A 100 -6.72 -1.19 5.76
N TYR A 101 -7.86 -0.54 5.49
CA TYR A 101 -8.02 0.89 5.65
C TYR A 101 -9.40 1.19 6.23
N SER A 102 -9.54 2.35 6.88
CA SER A 102 -10.80 2.83 7.43
C SER A 102 -10.93 4.33 7.17
N ILE A 103 -12.14 4.76 6.80
CA ILE A 103 -12.53 6.15 6.58
C ILE A 103 -13.64 6.50 7.56
N ASP A 104 -13.32 7.36 8.53
CA ASP A 104 -14.33 7.99 9.38
C ASP A 104 -15.11 9.05 8.59
N ARG A 105 -16.37 8.77 8.29
CA ARG A 105 -17.24 9.66 7.51
C ARG A 105 -17.61 10.97 8.22
N PHE A 106 -17.32 11.10 9.52
CA PHE A 106 -17.59 12.30 10.31
C PHE A 106 -16.33 13.07 10.70
N SER A 107 -15.17 12.64 10.20
CA SER A 107 -13.93 13.39 10.39
C SER A 107 -13.98 14.72 9.63
N GLU A 108 -13.27 15.72 10.16
CA GLU A 108 -13.08 17.01 9.50
C GLU A 108 -11.64 17.10 9.01
N GLN A 109 -11.39 17.66 7.82
CA GLN A 109 -10.03 18.01 7.37
C GLN A 109 -9.05 16.83 7.18
N GLY A 110 -9.50 15.71 6.61
CA GLY A 110 -8.60 14.68 6.05
C GLY A 110 -7.89 13.78 7.07
N ASP A 111 -8.26 13.86 8.34
CA ASP A 111 -7.74 13.05 9.45
C ASP A 111 -8.50 11.73 9.66
N GLY A 112 -9.55 11.49 8.88
CA GLY A 112 -10.44 10.33 9.02
C GLY A 112 -9.94 9.07 8.34
N LEU A 113 -8.86 9.15 7.56
CA LEU A 113 -8.28 8.01 6.86
C LEU A 113 -7.18 7.35 7.71
N SER A 114 -7.37 6.08 8.02
CA SER A 114 -6.40 5.22 8.69
C SER A 114 -6.21 3.92 7.91
N GLY A 115 -5.18 3.16 8.27
CA GLY A 115 -4.92 1.86 7.69
C GLY A 115 -3.69 1.21 8.30
N GLY A 116 -3.38 0.02 7.80
CA GLY A 116 -2.23 -0.73 8.29
C GLY A 116 -2.24 -2.17 7.82
N VAL A 117 -1.37 -2.97 8.43
CA VAL A 117 -1.25 -4.40 8.16
C VAL A 117 -1.19 -5.22 9.45
N THR A 118 -1.99 -6.27 9.51
CA THR A 118 -1.87 -7.33 10.50
C THR A 118 -1.21 -8.55 9.85
N VAL A 119 -0.14 -9.04 10.45
CA VAL A 119 0.55 -10.26 10.03
C VAL A 119 0.11 -11.39 10.94
N LEU A 120 -0.39 -12.48 10.37
CA LEU A 120 -0.83 -13.66 11.12
C LEU A 120 -0.03 -14.89 10.68
N LYS A 121 0.14 -15.85 11.59
CA LYS A 121 0.51 -17.22 11.28
C LYS A 121 -0.67 -18.12 11.62
N GLY A 122 -1.38 -18.61 10.60
CA GLY A 122 -2.69 -19.24 10.79
C GLY A 122 -3.69 -18.24 11.39
N GLN A 123 -4.02 -18.40 12.67
CA GLN A 123 -4.92 -17.49 13.41
C GLN A 123 -4.19 -16.66 14.48
N GLU A 124 -2.90 -16.89 14.67
CA GLU A 124 -2.10 -16.20 15.68
C GLU A 124 -1.53 -14.88 15.11
N PRO A 125 -1.83 -13.72 15.70
CA PRO A 125 -1.23 -12.45 15.30
C PRO A 125 0.27 -12.43 15.63
N LEU A 126 1.12 -12.26 14.62
CA LEU A 126 2.56 -12.08 14.79
C LEU A 126 2.95 -10.61 14.95
N ALA A 127 2.27 -9.72 14.23
CA ALA A 127 2.50 -8.29 14.28
C ALA A 127 1.24 -7.53 13.84
N GLN A 128 1.07 -6.33 14.40
CA GLN A 128 0.12 -5.35 13.90
C GLN A 128 0.85 -4.02 13.76
N LEU A 129 0.73 -3.42 12.58
CA LEU A 129 1.41 -2.19 12.24
C LEU A 129 0.39 -1.22 11.67
N GLU A 130 0.24 -0.08 12.34
CA GLU A 130 -0.60 1.02 11.90
C GLU A 130 0.24 1.98 11.04
N CYS A 131 -0.40 2.54 10.02
CA CYS A 131 0.18 3.59 9.21
C CYS A 131 0.43 4.86 10.04
N ASP A 132 1.45 5.62 9.67
CA ASP A 132 1.70 6.92 10.29
C ASP A 132 0.56 7.89 9.93
N PRO A 133 0.10 8.74 10.86
CA PRO A 133 -0.99 9.68 10.61
C PRO A 133 -0.73 10.57 9.38
N GLY A 134 -1.73 10.67 8.49
CA GLY A 134 -1.65 11.48 7.27
C GLY A 134 -0.77 10.89 6.15
N SER A 135 -0.22 9.68 6.32
CA SER A 135 0.58 9.01 5.28
C SER A 135 -0.22 8.05 4.40
N VAL A 136 -1.47 7.76 4.76
CA VAL A 136 -2.30 6.76 4.08
C VAL A 136 -2.79 7.30 2.74
N ASP A 137 -2.56 6.54 1.68
CA ASP A 137 -3.21 6.66 0.38
C ASP A 137 -4.04 5.40 0.13
N ALA A 138 -5.36 5.57 0.17
CA ALA A 138 -6.36 4.56 -0.09
C ALA A 138 -7.69 5.22 -0.50
N GLY A 139 -8.57 4.47 -1.15
CA GLY A 139 -9.86 4.98 -1.59
C GLY A 139 -10.97 3.94 -1.45
N TYR A 140 -12.21 4.43 -1.36
CA TYR A 140 -13.41 3.60 -1.40
C TYR A 140 -14.27 3.94 -2.63
N PRO A 141 -14.86 2.93 -3.32
CA PRO A 141 -14.63 1.50 -3.11
C PRO A 141 -13.22 1.09 -3.54
N LEU A 142 -12.67 0.05 -2.89
CA LEU A 142 -11.36 -0.46 -3.24
C LEU A 142 -11.42 -1.13 -4.64
N PRO A 143 -10.55 -0.73 -5.60
CA PRO A 143 -10.56 -1.27 -6.96
C PRO A 143 -10.39 -2.79 -7.06
N LEU A 144 -9.89 -3.43 -6.00
CA LEU A 144 -9.73 -4.88 -5.90
C LEU A 144 -11.05 -5.64 -6.07
N TRP A 145 -12.17 -5.10 -5.55
CA TRP A 145 -13.49 -5.76 -5.66
C TRP A 145 -13.87 -5.97 -7.13
N ASP A 146 -13.84 -4.89 -7.92
CA ASP A 146 -14.21 -4.94 -9.34
C ASP A 146 -13.27 -5.86 -10.13
N ALA A 147 -11.99 -5.91 -9.77
CA ALA A 147 -11.03 -6.80 -10.40
C ALA A 147 -11.36 -8.28 -10.15
N LYS A 148 -11.77 -8.63 -8.92
CA LYS A 148 -12.22 -9.99 -8.57
C LYS A 148 -13.49 -10.38 -9.33
N GLU A 149 -14.47 -9.48 -9.40
CA GLU A 149 -15.71 -9.72 -10.15
C GLU A 149 -15.45 -9.95 -11.64
N GLN A 150 -14.51 -9.20 -12.24
CA GLN A 150 -14.11 -9.37 -13.63
C GLN A 150 -13.37 -10.70 -13.88
N ALA A 151 -12.51 -11.11 -12.94
CA ALA A 151 -11.81 -12.38 -13.01
C ALA A 151 -12.77 -13.58 -12.92
N ALA A 152 -13.73 -13.53 -12.00
CA ALA A 152 -14.76 -14.56 -11.85
C ALA A 152 -15.63 -14.75 -13.10
N GLN A 153 -15.82 -13.70 -13.90
CA GLN A 153 -16.58 -13.73 -15.16
C GLN A 153 -15.76 -14.25 -16.36
N SER A 154 -14.46 -14.51 -16.19
CA SER A 154 -13.54 -14.95 -17.24
C SER A 154 -12.96 -16.36 -16.97
N PRO A 155 -13.80 -17.42 -16.93
CA PRO A 155 -13.39 -18.76 -16.48
C PRO A 155 -12.40 -19.51 -17.39
N ASP A 156 -12.13 -19.03 -18.61
CA ASP A 156 -11.26 -19.69 -19.61
C ASP A 156 -9.82 -19.12 -19.64
N ARG A 157 -9.36 -18.47 -18.57
CA ARG A 157 -8.02 -17.85 -18.49
C ARG A 157 -7.02 -18.68 -17.71
#